data_AF-A0A2T6ZF12-F1
#
_entry.id   AF-A0A2T6ZF12-F1
#
_cell.length_a   1.000
_cell.length_b   1.000
_cell.length_c   1.000
_cell.angle_alpha   90.00
_cell.angle_beta   90.00
_cell.angle_gamma   90.00
#
_symmetry.space_group_name_H-M   'P 1'
#
loop_
_entity.id
_entity.type
_entity.pdbx_description
1 polymer ?
#
loop_
_entity_poly.entity_id
_entity_poly.type
_entity_poly.pdbx_seq_one_letter_code
_entity_poly.pdbx_strand_id
1 'polypeptide(L)' 'MSYAFIRALSKNSQQSYQQLLTSIREELQGKYSQKPQLSCSHPLDTRLLYVM' A
#
# COMPACT_ATOMS: atom_id res chain seq x y z
N MET A 1 -5.24 -4.55 7.99
CA MET A 1 -4.48 -3.40 7.44
C MET A 1 -3.03 -3.34 7.90
N SER A 2 -2.72 -3.15 9.19
CA SER A 2 -1.32 -3.05 9.68
C SER A 2 -0.45 -4.24 9.30
N TYR A 3 -0.98 -5.47 9.41
CA TYR A 3 -0.33 -6.69 8.95
C TYR A 3 0.17 -6.62 7.50
N ALA A 4 -0.73 -6.30 6.57
CA ALA A 4 -0.43 -6.27 5.14
C ALA A 4 0.51 -5.10 4.77
N PHE A 5 0.37 -3.96 5.44
CA PHE A 5 1.26 -2.80 5.27
C PHE A 5 2.71 -3.14 5.67
N ILE A 6 2.90 -3.71 6.86
CA ILE A 6 4.23 -4.12 7.35
C ILE A 6 4.83 -5.19 6.43
N ARG A 7 4.03 -6.20 6.01
CA ARG A 7 4.48 -7.25 5.09
C ARG A 7 4.89 -6.70 3.73
N ALA A 8 4.10 -5.79 3.14
CA ALA A 8 4.42 -5.18 1.85
C ALA A 8 5.77 -4.44 1.90
N LEU A 9 5.96 -3.56 2.90
CA LEU A 9 7.22 -2.82 3.07
C LEU A 9 8.41 -3.70 3.42
N SER A 10 8.20 -4.80 4.16
CA SER A 10 9.27 -5.76 4.48
C SER A 10 9.75 -6.51 3.25
N LYS A 11 8.87 -6.77 2.27
CA LYS A 11 9.22 -7.43 1.00
C LYS A 11 9.88 -6.47 0.02
N ASN A 12 9.39 -5.24 -0.03
CA ASN A 12 9.97 -4.18 -0.84
C ASN A 12 9.72 -2.83 -0.17
N SER A 13 10.79 -2.20 0.32
CA SER A 13 10.73 -0.89 0.97
C SER A 13 10.70 0.28 -0.01
N GLN A 14 11.06 0.08 -1.28
CA GLN A 14 11.10 1.10 -2.31
C GLN A 14 9.93 0.92 -3.29
N GLN A 15 8.81 1.53 -2.95
CA GLN A 15 7.56 1.43 -3.71
C GLN A 15 6.94 2.81 -3.87
N SER A 16 6.27 3.04 -5.00
CA SER A 16 5.37 4.18 -5.14
C SER A 16 4.10 4.00 -4.29
N TYR A 17 3.36 5.08 -4.02
CA TYR A 17 2.06 4.97 -3.33
C TYR A 17 1.10 4.00 -4.04
N GLN A 18 1.07 4.00 -5.37
CA GLN A 18 0.27 3.08 -6.17
C GLN A 18 0.75 1.62 -6.03
N GLN A 19 2.06 1.40 -6.10
CA GLN A 19 2.65 0.06 -5.94
C GLN A 19 2.37 -0.48 -4.55
N LEU A 20 2.53 0.35 -3.51
CA LEU A 20 2.26 -0.01 -2.12
C LEU A 20 0.80 -0.42 -1.91
N LEU A 21 -0.17 0.31 -2.46
CA LEU A 21 -1.59 -0.08 -2.41
C LEU A 21 -1.86 -1.42 -3.08
N THR A 22 -1.19 -1.68 -4.21
CA THR A 22 -1.29 -2.96 -4.93
C THR A 22 -0.69 -4.10 -4.11
N SER A 23 0.51 -3.93 -3.56
CA SER A 23 1.16 -4.93 -2.71
C SER A 23 0.36 -5.23 -1.44
N ILE A 24 -0.24 -4.21 -0.81
CA ILE A 24 -1.14 -4.42 0.33
C ILE A 24 -2.37 -5.23 -0.09
N ARG A 25 -2.95 -4.95 -1.26
CA ARG A 25 -4.09 -5.71 -1.79
C ARG A 25 -3.74 -7.18 -1.99
N GLU A 26 -2.56 -7.47 -2.54
CA GLU A 26 -2.07 -8.83 -2.74
C GLU A 26 -1.90 -9.59 -1.41
N GLU A 27 -1.34 -8.95 -0.38
CA GLU A 27 -1.22 -9.56 0.96
C GLU A 27 -2.58 -9.88 1.62
N LEU A 28 -3.61 -9.09 1.30
CA LEU A 28 -4.96 -9.28 1.83
C LEU A 28 -5.77 -10.31 1.05
N GLN A 29 -5.47 -10.52 -0.23
CA GLN A 29 -6.25 -11.38 -1.13
C GLN A 29 -6.37 -12.81 -0.58
N GLY A 30 -7.60 -13.33 -0.55
CA GLY A 30 -7.91 -14.68 -0.06
C GLY A 30 -7.91 -14.85 1.46
N LYS A 31 -7.46 -13.85 2.22
CA LYS A 31 -7.44 -13.88 3.70
C LYS A 31 -8.40 -12.88 4.33
N TYR A 32 -8.58 -11.73 3.67
CA TYR A 32 -9.39 -10.63 4.15
C TYR A 32 -10.25 -10.05 3.01
N SER A 33 -11.45 -9.57 3.37
CA SER A 33 -12.35 -8.88 2.43
C SER A 33 -12.04 -7.38 2.28
N GLN A 34 -11.10 -6.85 3.08
CA GLN A 34 -10.71 -5.45 3.09
C GLN A 34 -10.07 -5.03 1.76
N LYS A 35 -10.38 -3.82 1.29
CA LYS A 35 -9.74 -3.19 0.14
C LYS A 35 -8.90 -1.99 0.63
N PRO A 36 -7.60 -1.93 0.31
CA PRO A 36 -6.79 -0.79 0.71
C PRO A 36 -7.24 0.48 -0.03
N GLN A 37 -7.28 1.59 0.71
CA GLN A 37 -7.61 2.92 0.21
C GLN A 37 -6.63 3.92 0.79
N LEU A 38 -6.31 4.96 0.02
CA LEU A 38 -5.46 6.07 0.43
C LEU A 38 -6.27 7.37 0.31
N SER A 39 -6.36 8.11 1.40
CA SER A 39 -6.94 9.45 1.44
C SER A 39 -5.81 10.46 1.66
N CYS A 40 -5.91 11.63 1.04
CA CYS A 40 -4.92 12.70 1.16
C CYS A 40 -5.62 14.06 1.26
N SER A 41 -4.98 15.05 1.88
CA SER A 41 -5.50 16.41 2.04
C SER A 41 -5.45 17.24 0.77
N HIS A 42 -4.70 16.81 -0.24
CA HIS A 42 -4.53 17.46 -1.52
C HIS A 42 -4.33 16.41 -2.64
N PRO A 43 -4.42 16.79 -3.93
CA PRO A 43 -4.04 15.90 -5.02
C PRO A 43 -2.62 15.35 -4.82
N LEU A 44 -2.46 14.05 -5.07
CA LEU A 44 -1.20 13.33 -4.89
C LEU A 44 -0.90 12.55 -6.17
N ASP A 45 0.29 12.74 -6.75
CA ASP A 45 0.78 11.82 -7.80
C ASP A 45 1.19 10.51 -7.12
N THR A 46 0.38 9.46 -7.31
CA THR A 46 0.59 8.16 -6.68
C THR A 46 1.77 7.37 -7.25
N ARG A 47 2.41 7.87 -8.31
CA ARG A 47 3.63 7.27 -8.87
C ARG A 47 4.90 7.71 -8.13
N LEU A 48 4.82 8.73 -7.29
CA LEU A 48 5.91 9.12 -6.41
C LEU A 48 6.21 8.02 -5.40
N LEU A 49 7.48 7.94 -4.98
CA LEU A 49 7.92 7.02 -3.93
C LEU A 49 7.18 7.33 -2.61
N TYR A 50 6.66 6.28 -1.98
CA TYR A 50 6.18 6.36 -0.62
C TYR A 50 7.36 6.64 0.31
N VAL A 51 7.23 7.69 1.12
CA VAL A 51 8.14 8.01 2.22
C VAL A 51 7.33 8.07 3.51
N MET A 52 7.93 7.62 4.61
CA MET A 52 7.34 7.66 5.95
C MET A 52 7.73 8.95 6.67
#